data_AF-A0A0C2NCG0-F1
#
_entry.id   AF-A0A0C2NCG0-F1
#
_cell.length_a   1.000
_cell.length_b   1.000
_cell.length_c   1.000
_cell.angle_alpha   90.00
_cell.angle_beta   90.00
_cell.angle_gamma   90.00
#
_symmetry.space_group_name_H-M   'P 1'
#
loop_
_entity.id
_entity.type
_entity.pdbx_description
1 polymer ?
#
loop_
_entity_poly.entity_id
_entity_poly.type
_entity_poly.pdbx_seq_one_letter_code
_entity_poly.pdbx_strand_id
1 'polypeptide(L)'
;MDIFFKVIECNVNYVEHLQITFSADLERRGDLAIDIISPQGTISPLLDTRNEDDSNQGFENWTMTSVHFWGENPRGIWLVRFKDANKYRKKHIQVIIDCVLMVHGTLEISFYQSLFLEFKNNNTVIHRDKVDKYTNRRSTIPTTYQLNKRLNELLQYMKYINLQNYIN
;
A
#
# COMPACT_ATOMS: atom_id res chain seq x y z
N MET A 1 5.53 14.12 1.82
CA MET A 1 5.08 13.69 3.15
C MET A 1 5.09 12.17 3.18
N ASP A 2 5.71 11.59 4.19
CA ASP A 2 5.78 10.14 4.36
C ASP A 2 4.87 9.75 5.54
N ILE A 3 3.99 8.75 5.34
CA ILE A 3 3.11 8.18 6.35
C ILE A 3 3.46 6.71 6.53
N PHE A 4 3.72 6.32 7.78
CA PHE A 4 4.09 4.94 8.12
C PHE A 4 2.92 4.23 8.83
N PHE A 5 2.58 3.05 8.31
CA PHE A 5 1.60 2.14 8.92
C PHE A 5 2.35 0.92 9.44
N LYS A 6 2.39 0.76 10.77
CA LYS A 6 2.98 -0.41 11.41
C LYS A 6 1.90 -1.48 11.59
N VAL A 7 1.98 -2.55 10.81
CA VAL A 7 1.08 -3.70 10.88
C VAL A 7 1.75 -4.78 11.73
N ILE A 8 1.20 -5.04 12.92
CA ILE A 8 1.73 -6.04 13.86
C ILE A 8 0.80 -7.24 13.88
N GLU A 9 -0.44 -7.03 14.31
CA GLU A 9 -1.49 -8.04 14.28
C GLU A 9 -2.33 -7.86 13.02
N CYS A 10 -2.37 -8.88 12.17
CA CYS A 10 -3.11 -8.89 10.92
C CYS A 10 -3.63 -10.29 10.65
N ASN A 11 -4.92 -10.38 10.31
CA ASN A 11 -5.61 -11.61 9.91
C ASN A 11 -5.42 -11.93 8.41
N VAL A 12 -4.55 -11.20 7.72
CA VAL A 12 -4.12 -11.49 6.35
C VAL A 12 -2.69 -12.00 6.40
N ASN A 13 -2.42 -13.14 5.77
CA ASN A 13 -1.08 -13.69 5.61
C ASN A 13 -0.53 -13.51 4.20
N TYR A 14 -1.40 -13.48 3.19
CA TYR A 14 -1.05 -13.32 1.78
C TYR A 14 -1.93 -12.22 1.19
N VAL A 15 -1.33 -11.08 0.86
CA VAL A 15 -2.04 -9.95 0.26
C VAL A 15 -2.57 -10.33 -1.13
N GLU A 16 -3.76 -9.86 -1.49
CA GLU A 16 -4.31 -9.96 -2.84
C GLU A 16 -4.49 -8.57 -3.44
N HIS A 17 -5.11 -7.66 -2.69
CA HIS A 17 -5.19 -6.26 -3.05
C HIS A 17 -5.04 -5.37 -1.82
N LEU A 18 -4.51 -4.19 -2.05
CA LEU A 18 -4.30 -3.17 -1.05
C LEU A 18 -5.00 -1.90 -1.48
N GLN A 19 -5.63 -1.23 -0.53
CA GLN A 19 -6.26 0.06 -0.76
C GLN A 19 -5.69 1.13 0.16
N ILE A 20 -5.51 2.33 -0.38
CA ILE A 20 -5.29 3.55 0.38
C ILE A 20 -6.49 4.48 0.13
N THR A 21 -7.20 4.82 1.20
CA THR A 21 -8.23 5.87 1.17
C THR A 21 -7.71 7.10 1.87
N PHE A 22 -7.78 8.27 1.25
CA PHE A 22 -7.24 9.50 1.82
C PHE A 22 -8.03 10.72 1.39
N SER A 23 -7.92 11.78 2.20
CA SER A 23 -8.37 13.13 1.87
C SER A 23 -7.19 14.09 1.88
N ALA A 24 -7.10 14.93 0.86
CA ALA A 24 -6.00 15.85 0.67
C ALA A 24 -6.46 17.16 0.05
N ASP A 25 -6.15 18.28 0.71
CA ASP A 25 -6.33 19.61 0.13
C ASP A 25 -5.08 19.98 -0.68
N LEU A 26 -5.30 20.37 -1.94
CA LEU A 26 -4.27 20.66 -2.92
C LEU A 26 -4.65 21.88 -3.74
N GLU A 27 -3.72 22.82 -3.93
CA GLU A 27 -3.95 23.93 -4.87
C GLU A 27 -3.99 23.46 -6.33
N ARG A 28 -3.22 22.42 -6.65
CA ARG A 28 -3.20 21.78 -7.97
C ARG A 28 -3.07 20.26 -7.82
N ARG A 29 -4.15 19.55 -8.10
CA ARG A 29 -4.29 18.10 -7.90
C ARG A 29 -3.32 17.29 -8.75
N GLY A 30 -2.97 17.79 -9.94
CA GLY A 30 -2.01 17.15 -10.85
C GLY A 30 -0.56 17.10 -10.35
N ASP A 31 -0.20 17.94 -9.38
CA ASP A 31 1.16 17.99 -8.83
C ASP A 31 1.42 16.89 -7.78
N LEU A 32 0.36 16.23 -7.30
CA LEU A 32 0.50 15.13 -6.35
C LEU A 32 0.90 13.83 -7.07
N ALA A 33 1.96 13.20 -6.60
CA ALA A 33 2.29 11.81 -6.90
C ALA A 33 2.33 10.99 -5.61
N ILE A 34 1.92 9.73 -5.66
CA ILE A 34 1.81 8.85 -4.50
C ILE A 34 2.46 7.51 -4.81
N ASP A 35 3.40 7.10 -3.97
CA ASP A 35 3.91 5.73 -3.94
C ASP A 35 3.50 5.05 -2.64
N ILE A 36 3.31 3.75 -2.68
CA ILE A 36 3.29 2.91 -1.48
C ILE A 36 4.37 1.84 -1.55
N ILE A 37 5.05 1.63 -0.43
CA ILE A 37 6.13 0.66 -0.27
C ILE A 37 5.73 -0.36 0.79
N SER A 38 5.87 -1.64 0.46
CA SER A 38 5.56 -2.76 1.35
C SER A 38 6.69 -3.05 2.34
N PRO A 39 6.41 -3.82 3.42
CA PRO A 39 7.45 -4.31 4.33
C PRO A 39 8.57 -5.11 3.65
N GLN A 40 8.29 -5.73 2.50
CA GLN A 40 9.26 -6.51 1.74
C GLN A 40 10.00 -5.66 0.69
N GLY A 41 9.70 -4.37 0.60
CA GLY A 41 10.40 -3.42 -0.29
C GLY A 41 9.78 -3.27 -1.68
N THR A 42 8.67 -3.94 -1.98
CA THR A 42 7.93 -3.75 -3.23
C THR A 42 7.39 -2.33 -3.27
N ILE A 43 7.49 -1.66 -4.43
CA ILE A 43 7.01 -0.29 -4.64
C ILE A 43 5.85 -0.32 -5.63
N SER A 44 4.75 0.33 -5.28
CA SER A 44 3.61 0.57 -6.18
C SER A 44 3.38 2.07 -6.31
N PRO A 45 3.59 2.65 -7.50
CA PRO A 45 3.04 3.97 -7.83
C PRO A 45 1.51 3.88 -7.83
N LEU A 46 0.84 4.62 -6.96
CA LEU A 46 -0.63 4.70 -6.90
C LEU A 46 -1.17 5.86 -7.73
N LEU A 47 -0.41 6.95 -7.78
CA LEU A 47 -0.72 8.14 -8.56
C LEU A 47 0.58 8.71 -9.11
N ASP A 48 0.63 8.94 -10.41
CA ASP A 48 1.70 9.71 -11.03
C ASP A 48 1.28 11.16 -11.26
N THR A 49 2.24 12.03 -11.51
CA THR A 49 2.00 13.44 -11.86
C THR A 49 1.15 13.53 -13.12
N ARG A 50 0.14 14.41 -13.09
CA ARG A 50 -0.79 14.62 -14.20
C ARG A 50 -0.75 16.08 -14.62
N ASN A 51 0.09 16.37 -15.62
CA ASN A 51 0.40 17.74 -16.05
C ASN A 51 -0.83 18.57 -16.47
N GLU A 52 -1.91 17.94 -16.92
CA GLU A 52 -3.14 18.62 -17.37
C GLU A 52 -4.21 18.73 -16.26
N ASP A 53 -3.94 18.22 -15.06
CA ASP A 53 -4.90 18.29 -13.94
C ASP A 53 -4.67 19.52 -13.08
N ASP A 54 -5.20 20.65 -13.55
CA ASP A 54 -5.16 21.95 -12.89
C ASP A 54 -6.19 22.13 -11.75
N SER A 55 -6.94 21.08 -11.40
CA SER A 55 -8.00 21.17 -10.40
C SER A 55 -7.46 21.50 -9.00
N ASN A 56 -8.15 22.38 -8.28
CA ASN A 56 -7.90 22.69 -6.87
C ASN A 56 -8.84 21.95 -5.89
N GLN A 57 -9.64 20.99 -6.40
CA GLN A 57 -10.61 20.26 -5.57
C GLN A 57 -9.97 19.23 -4.65
N GLY A 58 -8.67 18.98 -4.78
CA GLY A 58 -7.97 17.99 -3.98
C GLY A 58 -8.53 16.58 -4.16
N PHE A 59 -8.49 15.80 -3.08
CA PHE A 59 -9.09 14.48 -2.98
C PHE A 59 -9.94 14.43 -1.71
N GLU A 60 -11.16 13.91 -1.83
CA GLU A 60 -12.06 13.69 -0.70
C GLU A 60 -12.41 12.20 -0.63
N ASN A 61 -12.02 11.54 0.45
CA ASN A 61 -12.24 10.10 0.68
C ASN A 61 -11.90 9.23 -0.55
N TRP A 62 -10.82 9.58 -1.25
CA TRP A 62 -10.48 8.95 -2.52
C TRP A 62 -9.72 7.65 -2.26
N THR A 63 -10.20 6.55 -2.86
CA THR A 63 -9.60 5.23 -2.71
C THR A 63 -8.78 4.84 -3.93
N MET A 64 -7.51 4.52 -3.71
CA MET A 64 -6.60 3.94 -4.70
C MET A 64 -6.33 2.48 -4.35
N THR A 65 -6.24 1.61 -5.35
CA THR A 65 -6.00 0.16 -5.16
C THR A 65 -4.74 -0.28 -5.88
N SER A 66 -4.00 -1.23 -5.30
CA SER A 66 -2.87 -1.90 -5.94
C SER A 66 -2.92 -3.41 -5.72
N VAL A 67 -2.46 -4.16 -6.71
CA VAL A 67 -2.25 -5.61 -6.67
C VAL A 67 -0.76 -6.00 -6.74
N HIS A 68 0.15 -5.02 -6.72
CA HIS A 68 1.59 -5.27 -6.85
C HIS A 68 2.16 -6.13 -5.71
N PHE A 69 1.48 -6.14 -4.57
CA PHE A 69 1.89 -6.82 -3.34
C PHE A 69 1.36 -8.26 -3.24
N TRP A 70 0.81 -8.82 -4.33
CA TRP A 70 0.15 -10.11 -4.31
C TRP A 70 1.05 -11.21 -3.72
N GLY A 71 0.54 -11.92 -2.71
CA GLY A 71 1.22 -13.00 -2.01
C GLY A 71 2.19 -12.56 -0.90
N GLU A 72 2.40 -11.26 -0.71
CA GLU A 72 3.25 -10.76 0.37
C GLU A 72 2.61 -10.96 1.75
N ASN A 73 3.44 -11.18 2.77
CA ASN A 73 3.04 -11.05 4.17
C ASN A 73 2.91 -9.56 4.52
N PRO A 74 1.75 -9.08 4.97
CA PRO A 74 1.53 -7.65 5.20
C PRO A 74 2.13 -7.14 6.52
N ARG A 75 2.66 -8.01 7.38
CA ARG A 75 3.23 -7.58 8.67
C ARG A 75 4.53 -6.82 8.48
N GLY A 76 4.67 -5.72 9.20
CA GLY A 76 5.81 -4.82 9.13
C GLY A 76 5.40 -3.37 8.88
N ILE A 77 6.31 -2.60 8.31
CA ILE A 77 6.10 -1.16 8.06
C ILE A 77 5.73 -0.96 6.60
N TRP A 78 4.53 -0.44 6.37
CA TRP A 78 4.13 0.12 5.08
C TRP A 78 4.42 1.62 5.08
N LEU A 79 4.94 2.12 3.97
CA LEU A 79 5.20 3.54 3.77
C LEU A 79 4.35 4.05 2.61
N VAL A 80 3.48 5.01 2.88
CA VAL A 80 2.78 5.81 1.85
C VAL A 80 3.51 7.14 1.72
N ARG A 81 4.01 7.43 0.53
CA ARG A 81 4.80 8.62 0.23
C ARG A 81 4.02 9.53 -0.74
N PHE A 82 3.60 10.66 -0.22
CA PHE A 82 3.01 11.77 -0.97
C PHE A 82 4.13 12.71 -1.43
N LYS A 83 4.26 12.91 -2.73
CA LYS A 83 5.30 13.71 -3.38
C LYS A 83 4.68 14.93 -4.04
N ASP A 84 5.33 16.07 -3.86
CA ASP A 84 5.09 17.25 -4.69
C ASP A 84 6.01 17.16 -5.90
N ALA A 85 5.44 16.99 -7.09
CA ALA A 85 6.19 16.92 -8.33
C ALA A 85 6.52 18.30 -8.92
N ASN A 86 6.00 19.38 -8.32
CA ASN A 86 6.25 20.73 -8.81
C ASN A 86 7.65 21.21 -8.40
N LYS A 87 8.55 21.29 -9.39
CA LYS A 87 9.93 21.77 -9.18
C LYS A 87 10.06 23.30 -9.19
N TYR A 88 9.04 24.03 -9.64
CA TYR A 88 9.17 25.43 -10.04
C TYR A 88 8.26 26.41 -9.29
N ARG A 89 7.24 25.94 -8.56
CA ARG A 89 6.38 26.78 -7.71
C ARG A 89 6.69 26.50 -6.25
N LYS A 90 6.63 27.53 -5.39
CA LYS A 90 6.93 27.41 -3.94
C LYS A 90 6.15 26.22 -3.37
N LYS A 91 6.86 25.37 -2.61
CA LYS A 91 6.35 24.18 -1.89
C LYS A 91 4.89 24.37 -1.45
N HIS A 92 3.95 23.80 -2.20
CA HIS A 92 2.54 23.94 -1.86
C HIS A 92 2.24 23.10 -0.63
N ILE A 93 1.44 23.64 0.29
CA ILE A 93 1.06 22.91 1.50
C ILE A 93 0.03 21.85 1.07
N GLN A 94 0.51 20.65 0.80
CA GLN A 94 -0.35 19.47 0.67
C GLN A 94 -0.78 19.09 2.09
N VAL A 95 -2.03 19.38 2.46
CA VAL A 95 -2.57 18.97 3.75
C VAL A 95 -3.22 17.61 3.56
N ILE A 96 -2.53 16.56 4.01
CA ILE A 96 -3.15 15.23 4.13
C ILE A 96 -3.97 15.20 5.42
N ILE A 97 -5.29 15.14 5.27
CA ILE A 97 -6.26 15.23 6.38
C ILE A 97 -6.41 13.87 7.06
N ASP A 98 -6.57 12.81 6.27
CA ASP A 98 -6.63 11.45 6.75
C ASP A 98 -6.07 10.48 5.72
N CYS A 99 -5.65 9.31 6.21
CA CYS A 99 -5.17 8.23 5.39
C CYS A 99 -5.50 6.89 6.07
N VAL A 100 -6.12 6.00 5.32
CA VAL A 100 -6.52 4.67 5.73
C VAL A 100 -5.83 3.66 4.84
N LEU A 101 -5.17 2.69 5.46
CA LEU A 101 -4.62 1.51 4.80
C LEU A 101 -5.58 0.34 5.00
N MET A 102 -6.06 -0.24 3.91
CA MET A 102 -6.81 -1.50 3.91
C MET A 102 -6.01 -2.56 3.17
N VAL A 103 -5.84 -3.71 3.81
CA VAL A 103 -5.15 -4.87 3.28
C VAL A 103 -6.17 -5.99 3.16
N HIS A 104 -6.32 -6.51 1.94
CA HIS A 104 -7.18 -7.64 1.67
C HIS A 104 -6.35 -8.82 1.22
N GLY A 105 -6.79 -10.01 1.59
CA GLY A 105 -6.17 -11.24 1.13
C GLY A 105 -6.62 -12.42 1.96
N THR A 106 -5.72 -13.38 2.14
CA THR A 106 -6.09 -14.69 2.69
C THR A 106 -5.20 -15.09 3.86
N LEU A 107 -5.75 -15.93 4.73
CA LEU A 107 -4.98 -16.58 5.81
C LEU A 107 -4.11 -17.73 5.29
N GLU A 108 -4.55 -18.39 4.23
CA GLU A 108 -3.92 -19.57 3.65
C GLU A 108 -3.36 -19.26 2.27
N ILE A 109 -2.23 -19.87 1.94
CA ILE A 109 -1.62 -19.71 0.61
C ILE A 109 -2.55 -20.27 -0.46
N SER A 110 -2.70 -19.56 -1.58
CA SER A 110 -3.52 -20.06 -2.69
C SER A 110 -2.82 -21.22 -3.42
N PHE A 111 -3.61 -22.06 -4.11
CA PHE A 111 -3.08 -23.14 -4.95
C PHE A 111 -2.00 -22.62 -5.90
N TYR A 112 -2.30 -21.58 -6.66
CA TYR A 112 -1.37 -21.03 -7.65
C TYR A 112 -0.07 -20.51 -7.03
N GLN A 113 -0.13 -19.88 -5.85
CA GLN A 113 1.07 -19.43 -5.15
C GLN A 113 1.89 -20.62 -4.65
N SER A 114 1.25 -21.62 -4.06
CA SER A 114 1.94 -22.84 -3.60
C SER A 114 2.63 -23.57 -4.77
N LEU A 115 1.94 -23.66 -5.90
CA LEU A 115 2.44 -24.25 -7.14
C LEU A 115 3.64 -23.45 -7.63
N PHE A 116 3.51 -22.13 -7.79
CA PHE A 116 4.59 -21.26 -8.24
C PHE A 116 5.85 -21.36 -7.36
N LEU A 117 5.70 -21.44 -6.04
CA LEU A 117 6.81 -21.65 -5.11
C LEU A 117 7.48 -23.02 -5.30
N GLU A 118 6.70 -24.08 -5.53
CA GLU A 118 7.24 -25.41 -5.87
C GLU A 118 8.03 -25.38 -7.17
N PHE A 119 7.55 -24.67 -8.21
CA PHE A 119 8.29 -24.47 -9.47
C PHE A 119 9.62 -23.77 -9.25
N LYS A 120 9.58 -22.63 -8.55
CA LYS A 120 10.76 -21.81 -8.32
C LYS A 120 11.84 -22.55 -7.53
N ASN A 121 11.46 -23.42 -6.60
CA ASN A 121 12.40 -24.14 -5.76
C ASN A 121 12.94 -25.41 -6.42
N ASN A 122 12.15 -26.09 -7.27
CA ASN A 122 12.51 -27.42 -7.77
C ASN A 122 12.89 -27.48 -9.26
N ASN A 123 12.81 -26.39 -10.03
CA ASN A 123 13.08 -26.37 -11.49
C ASN A 123 12.37 -27.50 -12.28
N THR A 124 11.23 -28.00 -11.80
CA THR A 124 10.48 -29.10 -12.44
C THR A 124 9.40 -28.56 -13.39
N VAL A 125 8.85 -29.39 -14.28
CA VAL A 125 7.70 -29.06 -15.14
C VAL A 125 6.41 -29.60 -14.49
N ILE A 126 5.33 -28.80 -14.48
CA ILE A 126 4.02 -29.27 -13.97
C ILE A 126 3.45 -30.31 -14.93
N HIS A 127 3.24 -31.54 -14.48
CA HIS A 127 2.36 -32.48 -15.17
C HIS A 127 0.89 -32.20 -14.79
N ARG A 128 -0.01 -32.18 -15.79
CA ARG A 128 -1.46 -31.92 -15.60
C ARG A 128 -2.09 -32.75 -14.47
N ASP A 129 -1.64 -33.98 -14.31
CA ASP A 129 -2.16 -34.92 -13.31
C ASP A 129 -1.91 -34.45 -11.85
N LYS A 130 -0.90 -33.60 -11.62
CA LYS A 130 -0.70 -32.93 -10.32
C LYS A 130 -1.69 -31.79 -10.11
N VAL A 131 -2.24 -31.18 -11.15
CA VAL A 131 -3.22 -30.09 -11.00
C VAL A 131 -4.56 -30.66 -10.50
N ASP A 132 -5.01 -31.78 -11.07
CA ASP A 132 -6.31 -32.40 -10.76
C ASP A 132 -6.41 -32.97 -9.34
N LYS A 133 -5.28 -33.35 -8.72
CA LYS A 133 -5.26 -33.82 -7.32
C LYS A 133 -5.42 -32.67 -6.30
N TYR A 134 -5.16 -31.42 -6.70
CA TYR A 134 -5.14 -30.25 -5.82
C TYR A 134 -6.36 -29.34 -6.00
N THR A 135 -7.10 -29.44 -7.11
CA THR A 135 -8.38 -28.75 -7.33
C THR A 135 -9.48 -29.15 -6.33
N ASN A 136 -9.29 -30.25 -5.60
CA ASN A 136 -10.18 -30.72 -4.51
C ASN A 136 -9.87 -30.10 -3.13
N ARG A 137 -8.94 -29.15 -3.00
CA ARG A 137 -8.71 -28.42 -1.73
C ARG A 137 -9.71 -27.28 -1.54
N ARG A 138 -10.08 -27.03 -0.27
CA ARG A 138 -11.02 -25.97 0.14
C ARG A 138 -10.59 -24.59 -0.37
N SER A 139 -11.57 -23.75 -0.70
CA SER A 139 -11.40 -22.33 -1.00
C SER A 139 -10.63 -21.61 0.10
N THR A 140 -9.71 -20.72 -0.27
CA THR A 140 -8.97 -19.85 0.66
C THR A 140 -9.95 -18.99 1.45
N ILE A 141 -9.68 -18.76 2.74
CA ILE A 141 -10.53 -17.91 3.60
C ILE A 141 -10.17 -16.44 3.31
N PRO A 142 -11.07 -15.65 2.71
CA PRO A 142 -10.82 -14.23 2.47
C PRO A 142 -10.91 -13.46 3.80
N THR A 143 -10.05 -12.47 3.94
CA THR A 143 -9.86 -11.66 5.15
C THR A 143 -9.45 -10.23 4.78
N THR A 144 -9.84 -9.29 5.65
CA THR A 144 -9.52 -7.87 5.50
C THR A 144 -8.96 -7.35 6.82
N TYR A 145 -7.92 -6.53 6.72
CA TYR A 145 -7.33 -5.76 7.81
C TYR A 145 -7.33 -4.27 7.46
N GLN A 146 -7.58 -3.41 8.44
CA GLN A 146 -7.64 -1.96 8.25
C GLN A 146 -6.86 -1.23 9.34
N LEU A 147 -6.11 -0.19 8.96
CA LEU A 147 -5.43 0.72 9.86
C LEU A 147 -5.66 2.17 9.44
N ASN A 148 -6.02 3.03 10.39
CA ASN A 148 -6.37 4.43 10.13
C ASN A 148 -5.35 5.38 10.74
N LYS A 149 -5.05 6.48 10.04
CA LYS A 149 -4.25 7.60 10.54
C LYS A 149 -4.96 8.91 10.23
N ARG A 150 -5.20 9.71 11.27
CA ARG A 150 -5.82 11.05 11.16
C ARG A 150 -4.79 12.17 11.30
N LEU A 151 -5.10 13.36 10.77
CA LEU A 151 -4.21 14.53 10.79
C LEU A 151 -3.55 14.78 12.15
N ASN A 152 -4.30 14.72 13.26
CA ASN A 152 -3.74 14.98 14.58
C ASN A 152 -2.63 13.97 14.96
N GLU A 153 -2.82 12.70 14.63
CA GLU A 153 -1.81 11.65 14.84
C GLU A 153 -0.61 11.85 13.91
N LEU A 154 -0.86 12.23 12.67
CA LEU A 154 0.17 12.50 11.66
C LEU A 154 1.05 13.68 12.09
N LEU A 155 0.44 14.78 12.54
CA LEU A 155 1.15 15.96 13.04
C LEU A 155 1.97 15.65 14.30
N GLN A 156 1.42 14.87 15.22
CA GLN A 156 2.14 14.43 16.42
C GLN A 156 3.37 13.60 16.05
N TYR A 157 3.23 12.67 15.11
CA TYR A 157 4.33 11.82 14.64
C TYR A 157 5.41 12.64 13.90
N MET A 158 5.02 13.58 13.05
CA MET A 158 5.97 14.48 12.38
C MET A 158 6.75 15.36 13.35
N LYS A 159 6.07 15.90 14.38
CA LYS A 159 6.74 16.64 15.46
C LYS A 159 7.76 15.75 16.16
N TYR A 160 7.39 14.52 16.49
CA TYR A 160 8.29 13.56 17.13
C TYR A 160 9.55 13.26 16.29
N ILE A 161 9.40 12.96 14.99
CA ILE A 161 10.55 12.73 14.10
C ILE A 161 11.44 13.97 14.00
N ASN A 162 10.86 15.15 13.80
CA ASN A 162 11.65 16.38 13.70
C ASN A 162 12.43 16.62 14.99
N LEU A 163 11.82 16.43 16.17
CA LEU A 163 12.52 16.52 17.45
C LEU A 163 13.70 15.56 17.56
N GLN A 164 13.58 14.31 17.09
CA GLN A 164 14.70 13.35 17.10
C GLN A 164 15.83 13.77 16.17
N ASN A 165 15.52 14.43 15.05
CA ASN A 165 16.52 14.94 14.11
C ASN A 165 17.23 16.23 14.61
N TYR A 166 16.70 16.90 15.64
CA TYR A 166 17.35 18.07 16.27
C TYR A 166 18.23 17.69 17.48
N ILE A 167 18.20 16.43 17.92
CA ILE A 167 18.92 15.94 19.11
C ILE A 167 20.20 15.15 18.71
N ASN A 168 20.44 14.93 17.42
CA ASN A 168 21.67 14.35 16.87
C ASN A 168 22.41 15.37 16.00
#